data_AF-A0A5B2VXQ3-F1
#
_entry.id   AF-A0A5B2VXQ3-F1
#
_cell.length_a   1.000
_cell.length_b   1.000
_cell.length_c   1.000
_cell.angle_alpha   90.00
_cell.angle_beta   90.00
_cell.angle_gamma   90.00
#
_symmetry.space_group_name_H-M   'P 1'
#
loop_
_entity.id
_entity.type
_entity.pdbx_description
1 polymer ?
#
loop_
_entity_poly.entity_id
_entity_poly.type
_entity_poly.pdbx_seq_one_letter_code
_entity_poly.pdbx_strand_id
1 'polypeptide(L)'
;MKELSLKYLAIAAINMVILTLLQALWTDKLELILNNWFRPIEFLKIWGATVISVSGIWLFLLYTKRRSINSVKFKLTGAIMVTLIASSYLYTTYIQKAVRNILVNETHPKSTISKIRSGNLLANGTMADGLSLYEYRELAEMNRFPPVPDQAQNIEYSYQYDGFLPDYSFTLLYELPKGVKVDSFNYTEKGISRNQSVDTLENTIRVIYTEVVY
;
A
#
# COMPACT_ATOMS: atom_id res chain seq x y z
N MET A 1 39.37 7.53 -17.46
CA MET A 1 37.91 7.85 -17.51
C MET A 1 37.04 6.82 -16.81
N LYS A 2 37.36 5.50 -16.84
CA LYS A 2 36.54 4.45 -16.21
C LYS A 2 36.44 4.55 -14.68
N GLU A 3 37.54 4.82 -13.97
CA GLU A 3 37.54 4.86 -12.49
C GLU A 3 36.72 6.00 -11.87
N LEU A 4 36.65 7.17 -12.52
CA LEU A 4 35.82 8.27 -12.03
C LEU A 4 34.33 7.94 -12.15
N SER A 5 33.91 7.23 -13.20
CA SER A 5 32.49 6.85 -13.36
C SER A 5 32.00 5.89 -12.27
N LEU A 6 32.88 5.00 -11.79
CA LEU A 6 32.54 4.00 -10.78
C LEU A 6 32.17 4.63 -9.44
N LYS A 7 32.90 5.68 -9.02
CA LYS A 7 32.67 6.38 -7.74
C LYS A 7 31.29 7.03 -7.68
N TYR A 8 30.84 7.62 -8.78
CA TYR A 8 29.53 8.27 -8.84
C TYR A 8 28.38 7.27 -8.92
N LEU A 9 28.60 6.15 -9.62
CA LEU A 9 27.64 5.06 -9.67
C LEU A 9 27.51 4.37 -8.31
N ALA A 10 28.61 4.24 -7.56
CA ALA A 10 28.60 3.74 -6.19
C ALA A 10 27.75 4.61 -5.25
N ILE A 11 27.75 5.95 -5.41
CA ILE A 11 26.88 6.84 -4.61
C ILE A 11 25.40 6.51 -4.84
N ALA A 12 25.00 6.38 -6.11
CA ALA A 12 23.62 6.04 -6.46
C ALA A 12 23.23 4.62 -5.97
N ALA A 13 24.15 3.66 -6.08
CA ALA A 13 23.94 2.29 -5.59
C ALA A 13 23.79 2.23 -4.06
N ILE A 14 24.66 2.92 -3.31
CA ILE A 14 24.55 3.01 -1.84
C ILE A 14 23.19 3.62 -1.45
N ASN A 15 22.77 4.70 -2.12
CA ASN A 15 21.47 5.32 -1.87
C ASN A 15 20.30 4.36 -2.15
N MET A 16 20.36 3.60 -3.24
CA MET A 16 19.36 2.56 -3.56
C MET A 16 19.30 1.48 -2.46
N VAL A 17 20.45 1.01 -1.96
CA VAL A 17 20.51 0.05 -0.86
C VAL A 17 19.87 0.62 0.41
N ILE A 18 20.20 1.85 0.79
CA ILE A 18 19.62 2.51 1.97
C ILE A 18 18.10 2.63 1.83
N LEU A 19 17.59 3.09 0.69
CA LEU A 19 16.15 3.20 0.45
C LEU A 19 15.45 1.83 0.47
N THR A 20 16.11 0.79 -0.05
CA THR A 20 15.57 -0.58 -0.01
C THR A 20 15.51 -1.12 1.42
N LEU A 21 16.52 -0.84 2.24
CA LEU A 21 16.50 -1.19 3.66
C LEU A 21 15.39 -0.43 4.41
N LEU A 22 15.25 0.88 4.15
CA LEU A 22 14.15 1.66 4.72
C LEU A 22 12.79 1.08 4.31
N GLN A 23 12.63 0.73 3.03
CA GLN A 23 11.42 0.07 2.53
C GLN A 23 11.11 -1.22 3.32
N ALA A 24 12.11 -2.08 3.50
CA ALA A 24 11.95 -3.32 4.24
C ALA A 24 11.57 -3.09 5.72
N LEU A 25 12.10 -2.02 6.35
CA LEU A 25 11.82 -1.69 7.74
C LEU A 25 10.40 -1.16 7.98
N TRP A 26 9.83 -0.41 7.04
CA TRP A 26 8.49 0.16 7.23
C TRP A 26 7.36 -0.71 6.69
N THR A 27 7.62 -1.60 5.72
CA THR A 27 6.53 -2.36 5.07
C THR A 27 5.74 -3.16 6.12
N ASP A 28 4.46 -2.82 6.31
CA ASP A 28 3.58 -3.49 7.26
C ASP A 28 3.22 -4.89 6.73
N LYS A 29 3.14 -5.86 7.64
CA LYS A 29 2.64 -7.21 7.34
C LYS A 29 1.21 -7.18 6.85
N LEU A 30 0.38 -6.26 7.36
CA LEU A 30 -1.01 -6.11 6.93
C LEU A 30 -1.11 -5.69 5.46
N GLU A 31 -0.36 -4.64 5.07
CA GLU A 31 -0.29 -4.17 3.68
C GLU A 31 0.21 -5.26 2.73
N LEU A 32 1.16 -6.10 3.18
CA LEU A 32 1.67 -7.22 2.39
C LEU A 32 0.63 -8.31 2.15
N ILE A 33 -0.16 -8.67 3.17
CA ILE A 33 -1.19 -9.69 3.06
C ILE A 33 -2.29 -9.23 2.10
N LEU A 34 -2.64 -7.95 2.15
CA LEU A 34 -3.66 -7.34 1.30
C LEU A 34 -3.16 -7.15 -0.15
N ASN A 35 -1.89 -6.82 -0.34
CA ASN A 35 -1.34 -6.55 -1.66
C ASN A 35 0.12 -7.00 -1.81
N ASN A 36 0.31 -8.18 -2.39
CA ASN A 36 1.64 -8.71 -2.70
C ASN A 36 2.45 -7.86 -3.70
N TRP A 37 1.78 -7.05 -4.54
CA TRP A 37 2.43 -6.14 -5.50
C TRP A 37 2.95 -4.85 -4.87
N PHE A 38 2.60 -4.58 -3.61
CA PHE A 38 3.01 -3.37 -2.92
C PHE A 38 4.53 -3.20 -2.88
N ARG A 39 5.27 -4.26 -2.52
CA ARG A 39 6.75 -4.24 -2.50
C ARG A 39 7.37 -3.99 -3.88
N PRO A 40 6.99 -4.72 -4.94
CA PRO A 40 7.45 -4.44 -6.30
C PRO A 40 7.17 -3.00 -6.77
N ILE A 41 5.98 -2.45 -6.49
CA ILE A 41 5.61 -1.09 -6.89
C ILE A 41 6.47 -0.06 -6.16
N GLU A 42 6.67 -0.22 -4.84
CA GLU A 42 7.55 0.65 -4.08
C GLU A 42 9.02 0.54 -4.55
N PHE A 43 9.47 -0.66 -4.88
CA PHE A 43 10.81 -0.87 -5.43
C PHE A 43 11.00 -0.18 -6.80
N LEU A 44 9.97 -0.14 -7.65
CA LEU A 44 9.97 0.62 -8.89
C LEU A 44 10.15 2.13 -8.65
N LYS A 45 9.57 2.68 -7.57
CA LYS A 45 9.78 4.10 -7.19
C LYS A 45 11.25 4.36 -6.82
N ILE A 46 11.87 3.46 -6.06
CA ILE A 46 13.31 3.53 -5.72
C ILE A 46 14.17 3.48 -6.98
N TRP A 47 13.85 2.59 -7.93
CA TRP A 47 14.50 2.53 -9.23
C TRP A 47 14.37 3.85 -10.00
N GLY A 48 13.16 4.41 -10.07
CA GLY A 48 12.90 5.70 -10.72
C GLY A 48 13.76 6.82 -10.12
N ALA A 49 13.79 6.95 -8.80
CA ALA A 49 14.62 7.94 -8.11
C ALA A 49 16.13 7.73 -8.37
N THR A 50 16.57 6.47 -8.47
CA THR A 50 17.96 6.13 -8.77
C THR A 50 18.35 6.55 -10.20
N VAL A 51 17.48 6.32 -11.18
CA VAL A 51 17.70 6.77 -12.58
C VAL A 51 17.75 8.30 -12.67
N ILE A 52 16.86 9.00 -11.96
CA ILE A 52 16.86 10.46 -11.87
C ILE A 52 18.17 10.96 -11.24
N SER A 53 18.63 10.32 -10.16
CA SER A 53 19.89 10.65 -9.50
C SER A 53 21.08 10.50 -10.45
N VAL A 54 21.22 9.36 -11.14
CA VAL A 54 22.31 9.12 -12.09
C VAL A 54 22.29 10.15 -13.22
N SER A 55 21.12 10.45 -13.76
CA SER A 55 20.94 11.48 -14.81
C SER A 55 21.34 12.87 -14.30
N GLY A 56 20.92 13.23 -13.09
CA GLY A 56 21.28 14.49 -12.45
C GLY A 56 22.78 14.61 -12.18
N ILE A 57 23.42 13.53 -11.69
CA ILE A 57 24.87 13.50 -11.49
C ILE A 57 25.59 13.69 -12.82
N TRP A 58 25.12 13.03 -13.89
CA TRP A 58 25.70 13.17 -15.22
C TRP A 58 25.63 14.63 -15.72
N LEU A 59 24.46 15.27 -15.61
CA LEU A 59 24.29 16.69 -15.94
C LEU A 59 25.20 17.60 -15.10
N PHE A 60 25.31 17.33 -13.79
CA PHE A 60 26.19 18.08 -12.90
C PHE A 60 27.68 17.91 -13.26
N LEU A 61 28.11 16.71 -13.63
CA LEU A 61 29.48 16.46 -14.09
C LEU A 61 29.78 17.16 -15.43
N LEU A 62 28.81 17.20 -16.35
CA LEU A 62 28.93 18.00 -17.58
C LEU A 62 29.07 19.49 -17.26
N TYR A 63 28.27 20.00 -16.33
CA TYR A 63 28.35 21.39 -15.87
C TYR A 63 29.74 21.71 -15.27
N THR A 64 30.24 20.87 -14.36
CA THR A 64 31.56 21.08 -13.73
C THR A 64 32.71 20.98 -14.74
N LYS A 65 32.59 20.10 -15.74
CA LYS A 65 33.55 20.02 -16.86
C LYS A 65 33.57 21.30 -17.68
N ARG A 66 32.40 21.86 -18.03
CA ARG A 66 32.30 23.13 -18.78
C ARG A 66 32.88 24.32 -18.02
N ARG A 67 32.80 24.31 -16.69
CA ARG A 67 33.37 25.35 -15.82
C ARG A 67 34.83 25.11 -15.43
N SER A 68 35.49 24.09 -16.00
CA SER A 68 36.87 23.71 -15.69
C SER A 68 37.15 23.47 -14.19
N ILE A 69 36.12 23.03 -13.44
CA ILE A 69 36.25 22.73 -12.02
C ILE A 69 36.89 21.34 -11.90
N ASN A 70 38.15 21.28 -11.44
CA ASN A 70 38.91 20.04 -11.32
C ASN A 70 38.91 19.43 -9.92
N SER A 71 38.31 20.10 -8.93
CA SER A 71 38.23 19.58 -7.55
C SER A 71 37.38 18.31 -7.48
N VAL A 72 38.02 17.18 -7.14
CA VAL A 72 37.36 15.89 -6.93
C VAL A 72 36.37 15.97 -5.76
N LYS A 73 36.76 16.67 -4.67
CA LYS A 73 35.92 16.87 -3.48
C LYS A 73 34.62 17.58 -3.86
N PHE A 74 34.70 18.65 -4.64
CA PHE A 74 33.52 19.39 -5.10
C PHE A 74 32.58 18.50 -5.93
N LYS A 75 33.12 17.70 -6.85
CA LYS A 75 32.33 16.79 -7.68
C LYS A 75 31.64 15.70 -6.86
N LEU A 76 32.32 15.14 -5.86
CA LEU A 76 31.74 14.14 -4.97
C LEU A 76 30.62 14.73 -4.10
N THR A 77 30.87 15.86 -3.45
CA THR A 77 29.86 16.53 -2.62
C THR A 77 28.62 16.90 -3.44
N GLY A 78 28.81 17.44 -4.65
CA GLY A 78 27.69 17.75 -5.53
C GLY A 78 26.91 16.52 -5.98
N ALA A 79 27.59 15.40 -6.30
CA ALA A 79 26.91 14.16 -6.65
C ALA A 79 26.07 13.60 -5.48
N ILE A 80 26.59 13.67 -4.24
CA ILE A 80 25.84 13.30 -3.04
C ILE A 80 24.61 14.20 -2.88
N MET A 81 24.78 15.53 -2.99
CA MET A 81 23.65 16.47 -2.88
C MET A 81 22.57 16.21 -3.93
N VAL A 82 22.95 16.01 -5.20
CA VAL A 82 22.01 15.69 -6.27
C VAL A 82 21.25 14.39 -5.96
N THR A 83 21.95 13.37 -5.45
CA THR A 83 21.33 12.09 -5.07
C THR A 83 20.31 12.25 -3.96
N LEU A 84 20.68 13.01 -2.92
CA LEU A 84 19.79 13.29 -1.77
C LEU A 84 18.58 14.11 -2.19
N ILE A 85 18.75 15.11 -3.05
CA ILE A 85 17.64 15.94 -3.56
C ILE A 85 16.68 15.07 -4.37
N ALA A 86 17.20 14.28 -5.32
CA ALA A 86 16.40 13.38 -6.16
C ALA A 86 15.62 12.34 -5.33
N SER A 87 16.15 11.94 -4.18
CA SER A 87 15.55 10.93 -3.31
C SER A 87 14.81 11.50 -2.09
N SER A 88 14.77 12.82 -1.94
CA SER A 88 14.28 13.49 -0.73
C SER A 88 12.85 13.10 -0.36
N TYR A 89 11.97 13.06 -1.37
CA TYR A 89 10.59 12.62 -1.21
C TYR A 89 10.49 11.18 -0.66
N LEU A 90 11.28 10.25 -1.19
CA LEU A 90 11.26 8.85 -0.71
C LEU A 90 11.81 8.74 0.72
N TYR A 91 12.87 9.47 1.06
CA TYR A 91 13.39 9.47 2.43
C TYR A 91 12.36 9.98 3.43
N THR A 92 11.75 11.13 3.16
CA THR A 92 10.76 11.72 4.08
C THR A 92 9.57 10.79 4.30
N THR A 93 9.01 10.24 3.22
CA THR A 93 7.87 9.33 3.29
C THR A 93 8.21 8.01 3.98
N TYR A 94 9.36 7.40 3.67
CA TYR A 94 9.76 6.12 4.28
C TYR A 94 10.12 6.27 5.75
N ILE A 95 10.78 7.36 6.15
CA ILE A 95 11.08 7.63 7.56
C ILE A 95 9.78 7.84 8.34
N GLN A 96 8.83 8.63 7.83
CA GLN A 96 7.54 8.84 8.49
C GLN A 96 6.79 7.52 8.69
N LYS A 97 6.76 6.66 7.67
CA LYS A 97 6.13 5.34 7.76
C LYS A 97 6.86 4.43 8.74
N ALA A 98 8.20 4.39 8.70
CA ALA A 98 8.99 3.58 9.63
C ALA A 98 8.74 3.98 11.09
N VAL A 99 8.72 5.29 11.38
CA VAL A 99 8.44 5.81 12.72
C VAL A 99 7.02 5.45 13.16
N ARG A 100 6.02 5.65 12.29
CA ARG A 100 4.63 5.25 12.57
C ARG A 100 4.53 3.75 12.86
N ASN A 101 5.18 2.92 12.04
CA ASN A 101 5.16 1.47 12.19
C ASN A 101 5.80 1.03 13.51
N ILE A 102 6.94 1.62 13.89
CA ILE A 102 7.62 1.32 15.17
C ILE A 102 6.78 1.76 16.37
N LEU A 103 6.13 2.93 16.31
CA LEU A 103 5.35 3.47 17.43
C LEU A 103 3.96 2.84 17.57
N VAL A 104 3.35 2.36 16.49
CA VAL A 104 1.94 1.89 16.48
C VAL A 104 1.81 0.36 16.53
N ASN A 105 2.86 -0.40 16.14
CA ASN A 105 2.77 -1.87 16.03
C ASN A 105 2.72 -2.67 17.33
N GLU A 106 2.86 -2.06 18.52
CA GLU A 106 2.91 -2.86 19.74
C GLU A 106 1.55 -3.46 20.15
N THR A 107 0.41 -2.96 19.68
CA THR A 107 -0.89 -3.35 20.28
C THR A 107 -2.00 -3.85 19.36
N HIS A 108 -2.05 -3.51 18.06
CA HIS A 108 -3.29 -3.70 17.27
C HIS A 108 -3.25 -4.65 16.05
N PRO A 109 -2.17 -4.74 15.24
CA PRO A 109 -2.24 -5.48 13.98
C PRO A 109 -2.29 -7.02 14.13
N LYS A 110 -1.84 -7.56 15.27
CA LYS A 110 -1.71 -9.03 15.43
C LYS A 110 -3.06 -9.76 15.46
N SER A 111 -4.12 -9.17 16.04
CA SER A 111 -5.44 -9.80 16.07
C SER A 111 -6.15 -9.73 14.72
N THR A 112 -5.99 -8.62 13.99
CA THR A 112 -6.54 -8.45 12.64
C THR A 112 -5.88 -9.41 11.66
N ILE A 113 -4.54 -9.48 11.68
CA ILE A 113 -3.77 -10.33 10.77
C ILE A 113 -4.15 -11.81 10.92
N SER A 114 -4.38 -12.30 12.15
CA SER A 114 -4.73 -13.72 12.35
C SER A 114 -6.13 -14.08 11.87
N LYS A 115 -7.02 -13.10 11.65
CA LYS A 115 -8.37 -13.31 11.11
C LYS A 115 -8.40 -13.30 9.58
N ILE A 116 -7.41 -12.66 8.94
CA ILE A 116 -7.33 -12.57 7.48
C ILE A 116 -6.77 -13.87 6.91
N ARG A 117 -7.48 -14.41 5.93
CA ARG A 117 -7.16 -15.64 5.19
C ARG A 117 -7.17 -15.33 3.69
N SER A 118 -6.44 -16.11 2.91
CA SER A 118 -6.53 -16.04 1.45
C SER A 118 -7.93 -16.45 0.99
N GLY A 119 -8.51 -15.72 0.05
CA GLY A 119 -9.83 -16.06 -0.51
C GLY A 119 -9.81 -17.42 -1.24
N ASN A 120 -10.91 -18.17 -1.18
CA ASN A 120 -11.07 -19.43 -1.90
C ASN A 120 -11.54 -19.19 -3.36
N LEU A 121 -11.13 -20.06 -4.29
CA LEU A 121 -11.59 -20.23 -5.69
C LEU A 121 -10.87 -19.47 -6.82
N LEU A 122 -10.24 -18.32 -6.58
CA LEU A 122 -9.45 -17.58 -7.58
C LEU A 122 -8.05 -17.25 -7.04
N ALA A 123 -7.07 -17.04 -7.94
CA ALA A 123 -5.66 -16.93 -7.59
C ALA A 123 -5.31 -15.75 -6.66
N ASN A 124 -6.19 -14.72 -6.56
CA ASN A 124 -5.95 -13.52 -5.79
C ASN A 124 -7.18 -13.09 -4.96
N GLY A 125 -6.96 -12.72 -3.70
CA GLY A 125 -8.03 -12.23 -2.82
C GLY A 125 -7.78 -12.49 -1.33
N THR A 126 -8.56 -11.82 -0.47
CA THR A 126 -8.53 -11.98 0.99
C THR A 126 -9.94 -12.08 1.55
N MET A 127 -10.08 -12.80 2.64
CA MET A 127 -11.31 -12.87 3.43
C MET A 127 -10.98 -12.79 4.92
N ALA A 128 -11.90 -12.28 5.73
CA ALA A 128 -11.76 -12.31 7.18
C ALA A 128 -13.14 -12.39 7.84
N ASP A 129 -13.18 -13.06 8.98
CA ASP A 129 -14.41 -13.28 9.74
C ASP A 129 -14.28 -12.74 11.16
N GLY A 130 -15.39 -12.31 11.75
CA GLY A 130 -15.42 -11.84 13.14
C GLY A 130 -14.55 -10.61 13.40
N LEU A 131 -14.47 -9.68 12.44
CA LEU A 131 -13.81 -8.40 12.62
C LEU A 131 -14.65 -7.50 13.54
N SER A 132 -13.97 -6.79 14.44
CA SER A 132 -14.56 -5.64 15.12
C SER A 132 -14.66 -4.45 14.17
N LEU A 133 -15.49 -3.46 14.53
CA LEU A 133 -15.61 -2.22 13.76
C LEU A 133 -14.26 -1.52 13.54
N TYR A 134 -13.40 -1.51 14.55
CA TYR A 134 -12.08 -0.91 14.46
C TYR A 134 -11.19 -1.65 13.45
N GLU A 135 -11.11 -2.98 13.56
CA GLU A 135 -10.32 -3.82 12.66
C GLU A 135 -10.82 -3.69 11.22
N TYR A 136 -12.14 -3.66 11.01
CA TYR A 136 -12.72 -3.46 9.68
C TYR A 136 -12.40 -2.08 9.09
N ARG A 137 -12.48 -1.00 9.88
CA ARG A 137 -12.18 0.37 9.40
C ARG A 137 -10.75 0.50 8.92
N GLU A 138 -9.80 -0.08 9.65
CA GLU A 138 -8.39 -0.09 9.24
C GLU A 138 -8.22 -0.77 7.87
N LEU A 139 -8.88 -1.91 7.66
CA LEU A 139 -8.88 -2.62 6.38
C LEU A 139 -9.60 -1.86 5.26
N ALA A 140 -10.74 -1.24 5.59
CA ALA A 140 -11.56 -0.50 4.65
C ALA A 140 -10.85 0.76 4.16
N GLU A 141 -10.09 1.46 5.01
CA GLU A 141 -9.28 2.61 4.60
C GLU A 141 -8.14 2.21 3.64
N MET A 142 -7.50 1.06 3.88
CA MET A 142 -6.39 0.57 3.05
C MET A 142 -6.87 0.08 1.67
N ASN A 143 -8.00 -0.63 1.63
CA ASN A 143 -8.51 -1.26 0.40
C ASN A 143 -9.68 -0.50 -0.25
N ARG A 144 -10.11 0.61 0.36
CA ARG A 144 -11.31 1.38 -0.04
C ARG A 144 -12.59 0.55 -0.04
N PHE A 145 -12.74 -0.34 0.96
CA PHE A 145 -13.97 -1.10 1.11
C PHE A 145 -15.14 -0.20 1.55
N PRO A 146 -16.39 -0.59 1.28
CA PRO A 146 -17.56 0.17 1.70
C PRO A 146 -17.58 0.41 3.21
N PRO A 147 -17.92 1.62 3.68
CA PRO A 147 -18.03 1.87 5.11
C PRO A 147 -19.21 1.10 5.71
N VAL A 148 -19.11 0.75 7.00
CA VAL A 148 -20.20 0.16 7.78
C VAL A 148 -20.66 1.11 8.90
N PRO A 149 -21.91 1.00 9.36
CA PRO A 149 -22.42 1.83 10.46
C PRO A 149 -21.64 1.62 11.77
N ASP A 150 -21.63 2.63 12.65
CA ASP A 150 -20.93 2.62 13.95
C ASP A 150 -21.38 1.49 14.91
N GLN A 151 -22.53 0.90 14.63
CA GLN A 151 -23.15 -0.14 15.46
C GLN A 151 -22.88 -1.56 14.92
N ALA A 152 -22.12 -1.67 13.82
CA ALA A 152 -21.83 -2.94 13.18
C ALA A 152 -20.97 -3.84 14.06
N GLN A 153 -21.35 -5.10 14.15
CA GLN A 153 -20.67 -6.17 14.87
C GLN A 153 -20.51 -7.38 13.95
N ASN A 154 -19.64 -8.33 14.34
CA ASN A 154 -19.40 -9.58 13.61
C ASN A 154 -19.20 -9.33 12.11
N ILE A 155 -18.28 -8.43 11.78
CA ILE A 155 -18.07 -8.01 10.40
C ILE A 155 -17.23 -9.08 9.69
N GLU A 156 -17.69 -9.51 8.54
CA GLU A 156 -17.03 -10.48 7.68
C GLU A 156 -16.89 -9.88 6.29
N TYR A 157 -15.76 -10.13 5.63
CA TYR A 157 -15.62 -9.75 4.23
C TYR A 157 -14.95 -10.85 3.43
N SER A 158 -15.26 -10.87 2.14
CA SER A 158 -14.58 -11.67 1.12
C SER A 158 -14.36 -10.79 -0.09
N TYR A 159 -13.10 -10.63 -0.47
CA TYR A 159 -12.67 -9.86 -1.63
C TYR A 159 -11.83 -10.75 -2.54
N GLN A 160 -12.23 -10.86 -3.81
CA GLN A 160 -11.57 -11.70 -4.80
C GLN A 160 -11.45 -10.92 -6.11
N TYR A 161 -10.36 -11.14 -6.83
CA TYR A 161 -10.12 -10.49 -8.11
C TYR A 161 -9.32 -11.37 -9.06
N ASP A 162 -9.52 -11.19 -10.36
CA ASP A 162 -8.89 -12.00 -11.40
C ASP A 162 -7.35 -11.82 -11.41
N GLY A 163 -6.89 -10.58 -11.20
CA GLY A 163 -5.47 -10.22 -11.14
C GLY A 163 -4.87 -9.83 -12.48
N PHE A 164 -5.57 -10.08 -13.58
CA PHE A 164 -5.24 -9.53 -14.90
C PHE A 164 -6.30 -8.51 -15.35
N LEU A 165 -7.58 -8.87 -15.25
CA LEU A 165 -8.70 -7.97 -15.53
C LEU A 165 -9.12 -7.19 -14.28
N PRO A 166 -9.78 -6.03 -14.43
CA PRO A 166 -10.34 -5.26 -13.31
C PRO A 166 -11.54 -5.94 -12.65
N ASP A 167 -11.85 -7.18 -13.01
CA ASP A 167 -12.95 -7.98 -12.52
C ASP A 167 -12.72 -8.36 -11.06
N TYR A 168 -13.72 -8.10 -10.22
CA TYR A 168 -13.69 -8.46 -8.81
C TYR A 168 -15.05 -8.85 -8.28
N SER A 169 -15.03 -9.62 -7.19
CA SER A 169 -16.18 -9.92 -6.37
C SER A 169 -15.88 -9.54 -4.93
N PHE A 170 -16.74 -8.72 -4.35
CA PHE A 170 -16.68 -8.28 -2.98
C PHE A 170 -17.98 -8.67 -2.27
N THR A 171 -17.86 -9.19 -1.07
CA THR A 171 -18.98 -9.55 -0.20
C THR A 171 -18.65 -9.08 1.20
N LEU A 172 -19.60 -8.42 1.84
CA LEU A 172 -19.48 -7.84 3.18
C LEU A 172 -20.72 -8.21 3.98
N LEU A 173 -20.51 -8.85 5.12
CA LEU A 173 -21.55 -9.21 6.05
C LEU A 173 -21.30 -8.48 7.36
N TYR A 174 -22.35 -7.97 7.98
CA TYR A 174 -22.26 -7.39 9.31
C TYR A 174 -23.60 -7.45 10.02
N GLU A 175 -23.55 -7.45 11.35
CA GLU A 175 -24.73 -7.48 12.21
C GLU A 175 -24.97 -6.11 12.85
N LEU A 176 -26.23 -5.70 12.91
CA LEU A 176 -26.67 -4.48 13.58
C LEU A 176 -27.72 -4.81 14.65
N PRO A 177 -27.87 -3.94 15.67
CA PRO A 177 -28.94 -4.05 16.65
C PRO A 177 -30.32 -4.01 15.99
N LYS A 178 -31.26 -4.74 16.58
CA LYS A 178 -32.67 -4.69 16.19
C LYS A 178 -33.22 -3.27 16.33
N GLY A 179 -33.90 -2.76 15.30
CA GLY A 179 -34.49 -1.41 15.28
C GLY A 179 -33.74 -0.41 14.40
N VAL A 180 -32.54 -0.75 13.92
CA VAL A 180 -31.88 0.02 12.86
C VAL A 180 -32.60 -0.24 11.54
N LYS A 181 -32.96 0.82 10.81
CA LYS A 181 -33.53 0.69 9.46
C LYS A 181 -32.40 0.62 8.45
N VAL A 182 -32.39 -0.45 7.66
CA VAL A 182 -31.46 -0.63 6.54
C VAL A 182 -32.30 -0.94 5.31
N ASP A 183 -32.13 -0.13 4.27
CA ASP A 183 -32.82 -0.35 3.02
C ASP A 183 -32.12 -1.46 2.21
N SER A 184 -32.90 -2.32 1.58
CA SER A 184 -32.37 -3.27 0.60
C SER A 184 -32.38 -2.62 -0.77
N PHE A 185 -31.37 -2.91 -1.59
CA PHE A 185 -31.31 -2.41 -2.97
C PHE A 185 -30.64 -3.43 -3.87
N ASN A 186 -30.98 -3.36 -5.15
CA ASN A 186 -30.29 -4.09 -6.20
C ASN A 186 -30.10 -3.13 -7.37
N TYR A 187 -28.85 -2.96 -7.78
CA TYR A 187 -28.45 -2.01 -8.80
C TYR A 187 -27.43 -2.65 -9.73
N THR A 188 -27.66 -2.51 -11.04
CA THR A 188 -26.71 -2.97 -12.06
C THR A 188 -26.53 -1.87 -13.10
N GLU A 189 -25.31 -1.37 -13.25
CA GLU A 189 -24.97 -0.38 -14.27
C GLU A 189 -23.56 -0.62 -14.83
N LYS A 190 -23.42 -0.62 -16.17
CA LYS A 190 -22.13 -0.62 -16.88
C LYS A 190 -21.13 -1.70 -16.39
N GLY A 191 -21.59 -2.94 -16.23
CA GLY A 191 -20.74 -4.07 -15.81
C GLY A 191 -20.52 -4.17 -14.29
N ILE A 192 -21.06 -3.26 -13.49
CA ILE A 192 -21.03 -3.30 -12.03
C ILE A 192 -22.41 -3.72 -11.52
N SER A 193 -22.46 -4.75 -10.69
CA SER A 193 -23.66 -5.19 -9.97
C SER A 193 -23.45 -5.01 -8.47
N ARG A 194 -24.37 -4.33 -7.81
CA ARG A 194 -24.38 -4.12 -6.35
C ARG A 194 -25.72 -4.53 -5.77
N ASN A 195 -25.69 -5.34 -4.73
CA ASN A 195 -26.89 -5.79 -4.05
C ASN A 195 -26.69 -5.76 -2.53
N GLN A 196 -27.69 -5.25 -1.83
CA GLN A 196 -27.76 -5.25 -0.37
C GLN A 196 -29.05 -5.91 0.06
N SER A 197 -28.95 -6.98 0.83
CA SER A 197 -30.08 -7.66 1.46
C SER A 197 -29.96 -7.62 2.98
N VAL A 198 -31.11 -7.74 3.65
CA VAL A 198 -31.21 -7.72 5.11
C VAL A 198 -31.95 -8.95 5.58
N ASP A 199 -31.29 -9.76 6.39
CA ASP A 199 -31.87 -10.92 7.06
C ASP A 199 -32.14 -10.58 8.52
N THR A 200 -33.36 -10.85 8.99
CA THR A 200 -33.72 -10.61 10.39
C THR A 200 -33.39 -11.84 11.23
N LEU A 201 -32.50 -11.69 12.20
CA LEU A 201 -32.21 -12.69 13.23
C LEU A 201 -33.01 -12.36 14.52
N GLU A 202 -32.99 -13.24 15.52
CA GLU A 202 -33.80 -13.06 16.74
C GLU A 202 -33.59 -11.69 17.41
N ASN A 203 -32.32 -11.30 17.60
CA ASN A 203 -31.91 -10.10 18.34
C ASN A 203 -31.11 -9.08 17.50
N THR A 204 -30.76 -9.42 16.26
CA THR A 204 -29.96 -8.59 15.36
C THR A 204 -30.56 -8.60 13.96
N ILE A 205 -30.14 -7.66 13.13
CA ILE A 205 -30.32 -7.73 11.68
C ILE A 205 -28.96 -7.99 11.05
N ARG A 206 -28.90 -8.91 10.10
CA ARG A 206 -27.71 -9.19 9.32
C ARG A 206 -27.84 -8.51 7.97
N VAL A 207 -26.88 -7.68 7.63
CA VAL A 207 -26.80 -7.04 6.31
C VAL A 207 -25.78 -7.79 5.48
N ILE A 208 -26.16 -8.09 4.24
CA ILE A 208 -25.30 -8.74 3.26
C ILE A 208 -25.18 -7.79 2.08
N TYR A 209 -23.99 -7.23 1.91
CA TYR A 209 -23.62 -6.41 0.76
C TYR A 209 -22.78 -7.25 -0.20
N THR A 210 -23.10 -7.18 -1.48
CA THR A 210 -22.38 -7.86 -2.55
C THR A 210 -22.12 -6.89 -3.69
N GLU A 211 -20.92 -6.93 -4.24
CA GLU A 211 -20.50 -6.13 -5.39
C GLU A 211 -19.70 -7.00 -6.34
N VAL A 212 -20.10 -7.04 -7.60
CA VAL A 212 -19.42 -7.81 -8.65
C VAL A 212 -19.18 -6.90 -9.84
N VAL A 213 -17.96 -6.93 -10.35
CA VAL A 213 -17.53 -6.21 -11.55
C VAL A 213 -17.06 -7.21 -12.58
N TYR A 214 -17.60 -7.07 -13.80
CA TYR A 214 -17.30 -7.87 -14.99
C TYR A 214 -16.67 -7.02 -16.10
#